data_AF-A0A956CC58-F1
#
_entry.id   AF-A0A956CC58-F1
#
_cell.length_a   1.000
_cell.length_b   1.000
_cell.length_c   1.000
_cell.angle_alpha   90.00
_cell.angle_beta   90.00
_cell.angle_gamma   90.00
#
_symmetry.space_group_name_H-M   'P 1'
#
loop_
_entity.id
_entity.type
_entity.pdbx_description
1 polymer ?
#
loop_
_entity_poly.entity_id
_entity_poly.type
_entity_poly.pdbx_seq_one_letter_code
_entity_poly.pdbx_strand_id
1 'polypeptide(L)'
;MEHERVRLHLEGAVRAVTSASTPTLDDATRARRQRLLVHLRDYIDAGRYPINDVLDEPTPIFVDARGARCAVAALLEATGEHELVQHVARTQNLARVRELCVLGEWLAHHGLTVDEAARIQPAYQAHLEPDWRPTVAAIAGAQVGRTEDIGWETVVAAGVRAGLRRNVHGNDDRGNSQYGSWALMGEYAREAVIERGAAHRLSVVLQWEPIGNMDDAQWYLLGGPVWSLDGDDEPGSGFGAQLGVGFSFRRRALPLLIELNGVSERQAGFVTARAGLQLGAVW
;
A
#
# COMPACT_ATOMS: atom_id res chain seq x y z
N MET A 1 15.78 -1.19 -13.54
CA MET A 1 16.75 -0.08 -13.87
C MET A 1 17.22 0.71 -12.64
N GLU A 2 16.31 1.21 -11.79
CA GLU A 2 16.69 2.01 -10.60
C GLU A 2 17.38 1.17 -9.51
N HIS A 3 16.89 -0.05 -9.27
CA HIS A 3 17.54 -1.01 -8.35
C HIS A 3 19.01 -1.26 -8.73
N GLU A 4 19.27 -1.52 -10.01
CA GLU A 4 20.64 -1.71 -10.51
C GLU A 4 21.48 -0.43 -10.33
N ARG A 5 20.93 0.75 -10.61
CA ARG A 5 21.63 2.02 -10.37
C ARG A 5 22.01 2.20 -8.90
N VAL A 6 21.08 1.92 -7.97
CA VAL A 6 21.33 2.00 -6.52
C VAL A 6 22.36 0.95 -6.10
N ARG A 7 22.26 -0.28 -6.60
CA ARG A 7 23.24 -1.35 -6.35
C ARG A 7 24.65 -0.93 -6.79
N LEU A 8 24.81 -0.48 -8.04
CA LEU A 8 26.09 -0.02 -8.58
C LEU A 8 26.67 1.17 -7.79
N HIS A 9 25.81 2.10 -7.39
CA HIS A 9 26.20 3.23 -6.53
C HIS A 9 26.77 2.74 -5.18
N LEU A 10 26.05 1.84 -4.50
CA LEU A 10 26.45 1.32 -3.20
C LEU A 10 27.69 0.43 -3.28
N GLU A 11 27.83 -0.39 -4.33
CA GLU A 11 29.06 -1.14 -4.58
C GLU A 11 30.26 -0.19 -4.80
N GLY A 12 30.05 0.93 -5.49
CA GLY A 12 31.03 2.01 -5.61
C GLY A 12 31.39 2.64 -4.27
N ALA A 13 30.40 2.87 -3.40
CA ALA A 13 30.60 3.37 -2.04
C ALA A 13 31.43 2.39 -1.21
N VAL A 14 31.11 1.10 -1.22
CA VAL A 14 31.87 0.04 -0.54
C VAL A 14 33.34 0.06 -0.99
N ARG A 15 33.60 0.12 -2.30
CA ARG A 15 34.97 0.19 -2.83
C ARG A 15 35.72 1.42 -2.31
N ALA A 16 35.09 2.60 -2.39
CA ALA A 16 35.70 3.84 -1.93
C ALA A 16 36.04 3.80 -0.43
N VAL A 17 35.08 3.40 0.41
CA VAL A 17 35.22 3.31 1.87
C VAL A 17 36.25 2.24 2.27
N THR A 18 36.32 1.13 1.55
CA THR A 18 37.33 0.08 1.78
C THR A 18 38.74 0.57 1.43
N SER A 19 38.89 1.35 0.36
CA SER A 19 40.19 1.87 -0.09
C SER A 19 40.71 3.08 0.68
N ALA A 20 39.87 3.71 1.51
CA ALA A 20 40.21 4.91 2.25
C ALA A 20 41.29 4.64 3.31
N SER A 21 42.31 5.49 3.35
CA SER A 21 43.35 5.44 4.37
C SER A 21 42.78 5.86 5.72
N THR A 22 42.99 5.05 6.76
CA THR A 22 42.46 5.27 8.12
C THR A 22 43.56 5.16 9.20
N PRO A 23 44.70 5.88 9.04
CA PRO A 23 45.88 5.69 9.88
C PRO A 23 45.66 6.13 11.33
N THR A 24 44.67 6.98 11.58
CA THR A 24 44.34 7.54 12.90
C THR A 24 43.35 6.70 13.70
N LEU A 25 42.74 5.67 13.11
CA LEU A 25 41.79 4.82 13.83
C LEU A 25 42.54 3.84 14.76
N ASP A 26 41.96 3.55 15.92
CA ASP A 26 42.41 2.43 16.75
C ASP A 26 41.88 1.09 16.21
N ASP A 27 42.37 -0.02 16.78
CA ASP A 27 41.99 -1.37 16.32
C ASP A 27 40.50 -1.66 16.57
N ALA A 28 39.94 -1.17 17.67
CA ALA A 28 38.53 -1.37 17.99
C ALA A 28 37.60 -0.67 16.99
N THR A 29 37.95 0.54 16.58
CA THR A 29 37.21 1.34 15.61
C THR A 29 37.38 0.79 14.21
N ARG A 30 38.58 0.32 13.83
CA ARG A 30 38.77 -0.45 12.59
C ARG A 30 37.88 -1.68 12.54
N ALA A 31 37.77 -2.44 13.63
CA ALA A 31 36.90 -3.61 13.69
C ALA A 31 35.42 -3.24 13.53
N ARG A 32 34.95 -2.15 14.17
CA ARG A 32 33.58 -1.63 13.99
C ARG A 32 33.31 -1.20 12.55
N ARG A 33 34.26 -0.48 11.93
CA ARG A 33 34.19 -0.05 10.53
C ARG A 33 34.06 -1.23 9.57
N GLN A 34 34.85 -2.29 9.79
CA GLN A 34 34.77 -3.52 8.99
C GLN A 34 33.41 -4.21 9.13
N ARG A 35 32.85 -4.28 10.34
CA ARG A 35 31.49 -4.82 10.55
C ARG A 35 30.41 -4.02 9.82
N LEU A 36 30.49 -2.68 9.81
CA LEU A 36 29.58 -1.86 9.02
C LEU A 36 29.65 -2.17 7.52
N LEU A 37 30.86 -2.39 6.99
CA LEU A 37 31.01 -2.75 5.57
C LEU A 37 30.43 -4.14 5.25
N VAL A 38 30.43 -5.07 6.21
CA VAL A 38 29.72 -6.35 6.07
C VAL A 38 28.21 -6.11 6.01
N HIS A 39 27.65 -5.36 6.97
CA HIS A 39 26.22 -5.02 6.96
C HIS A 39 25.79 -4.27 5.69
N LEU A 40 26.65 -3.39 5.16
CA LEU A 40 26.37 -2.69 3.91
C LEU A 40 26.29 -3.65 2.72
N ARG A 41 27.16 -4.67 2.67
CA ARG A 41 27.09 -5.72 1.64
C ARG A 41 25.84 -6.57 1.78
N ASP A 42 25.50 -6.99 2.99
CA ASP A 42 24.26 -7.74 3.27
C ASP A 42 23.02 -6.95 2.81
N TYR A 43 23.01 -5.63 3.05
CA TYR A 43 21.94 -4.74 2.58
C TYR A 43 21.87 -4.66 1.04
N ILE A 44 23.02 -4.54 0.36
CA ILE A 44 23.10 -4.51 -1.10
C ILE A 44 22.58 -5.82 -1.70
N ASP A 45 22.92 -6.96 -1.10
CA ASP A 45 22.48 -8.28 -1.57
C ASP A 45 21.01 -8.56 -1.27
N ALA A 46 20.47 -8.03 -0.18
CA ALA A 46 19.04 -8.08 0.11
C ALA A 46 18.21 -7.27 -0.90
N GLY A 47 18.77 -6.20 -1.47
CA GLY A 47 18.12 -5.39 -2.52
C GLY A 47 16.79 -4.75 -2.09
N ARG A 48 16.59 -4.50 -0.79
CA ARG A 48 15.37 -3.88 -0.25
C ARG A 48 15.55 -2.36 -0.13
N TYR A 49 15.65 -1.69 -1.28
CA TYR A 49 15.86 -0.25 -1.32
C TYR A 49 14.54 0.52 -1.12
N PRO A 50 14.58 1.69 -0.46
CA PRO A 50 13.40 2.52 -0.30
C PRO A 50 13.02 3.17 -1.62
N ILE A 51 11.79 3.66 -1.67
CA ILE A 51 11.26 4.42 -2.80
C ILE A 51 10.87 5.80 -2.31
N ASN A 52 11.25 6.81 -3.08
CA ASN A 52 10.83 8.16 -2.84
C ASN A 52 9.60 8.46 -3.68
N ASP A 53 8.42 8.46 -3.07
CA ASP A 53 7.15 8.86 -3.65
C ASP A 53 6.72 10.28 -3.26
N VAL A 54 7.63 11.03 -2.60
CA VAL A 54 7.34 12.37 -2.07
C VAL A 54 7.72 13.47 -3.06
N LEU A 55 8.86 13.31 -3.75
CA LEU A 55 9.39 14.29 -4.68
C LEU A 55 9.76 13.61 -6.00
N ASP A 56 9.45 14.26 -7.12
CA ASP A 56 9.67 13.73 -8.47
C ASP A 56 11.17 13.64 -8.81
N GLU A 57 11.97 14.59 -8.29
CA GLU A 57 13.41 14.61 -8.49
C GLU A 57 14.16 13.60 -7.60
N PRO A 58 15.29 13.04 -8.06
CA PRO A 58 16.08 12.10 -7.27
C PRO A 58 16.51 12.70 -5.94
N THR A 59 15.85 12.25 -4.87
CA THR A 59 16.04 12.78 -3.52
C THR A 59 16.22 11.63 -2.52
N PRO A 60 17.10 11.74 -1.52
CA PRO A 60 17.19 10.75 -0.46
C PRO A 60 15.87 10.64 0.30
N ILE A 61 15.57 9.44 0.77
CA ILE A 61 14.53 9.21 1.76
C ILE A 61 15.11 8.26 2.80
N PHE A 62 14.99 8.61 4.09
CA PHE A 62 15.62 7.86 5.18
C PHE A 62 14.87 6.56 5.43
N VAL A 63 13.54 6.65 5.55
CA VAL A 63 12.60 5.54 5.63
C VAL A 63 11.39 5.83 4.73
N ASP A 64 11.06 4.92 3.81
CA ASP A 64 9.88 5.07 2.95
C ASP A 64 8.57 4.74 3.68
N ALA A 65 7.43 4.99 3.03
CA ALA A 65 6.11 4.72 3.58
C ALA A 65 5.85 3.23 3.93
N ARG A 66 6.66 2.31 3.39
CA ARG A 66 6.59 0.86 3.66
C ARG A 66 7.53 0.43 4.79
N GLY A 67 8.30 1.36 5.34
CA GLY A 67 9.32 1.07 6.35
C GLY A 67 10.65 0.58 5.78
N ALA A 68 10.86 0.63 4.45
CA ALA A 68 12.17 0.32 3.89
C ALA A 68 13.15 1.44 4.25
N ARG A 69 14.34 1.06 4.71
CA ARG A 69 15.38 1.96 5.17
C ARG A 69 16.37 2.20 4.05
N CYS A 70 16.87 3.44 3.90
CA CYS A 70 18.04 3.66 3.06
C CYS A 70 19.27 2.97 3.63
N ALA A 71 20.35 2.89 2.85
CA ALA A 71 21.59 2.24 3.27
C ALA A 71 22.09 2.74 4.64
N VAL A 72 22.09 4.06 4.88
CA VAL A 72 22.55 4.63 6.15
C VAL A 72 21.61 4.27 7.31
N ALA A 73 20.30 4.33 7.10
CA ALA A 73 19.31 3.93 8.09
C ALA A 73 19.38 2.42 8.40
N ALA A 74 19.66 1.58 7.41
CA ALA A 74 19.85 0.15 7.59
C ALA A 74 21.12 -0.17 8.40
N LEU A 75 22.21 0.59 8.20
CA LEU A 75 23.43 0.45 8.99
C LEU A 75 23.20 0.84 10.45
N LEU A 76 22.52 1.95 10.71
CA LEU A 76 22.12 2.37 12.05
C LEU A 76 21.31 1.27 12.75
N GLU A 77 20.30 0.74 12.07
CA GLU A 77 19.48 -0.34 12.62
C GLU A 77 20.27 -1.62 12.90
N ALA A 78 21.16 -2.02 11.99
CA ALA A 78 22.02 -3.19 12.18
C ALA A 78 22.96 -3.04 13.40
N THR A 79 23.25 -1.81 13.82
CA THR A 79 24.06 -1.51 15.01
C THR A 79 23.24 -1.19 16.26
N GLY A 80 21.90 -1.30 16.20
CA GLY A 80 21.02 -1.10 17.36
C GLY A 80 20.44 0.31 17.52
N GLU A 81 20.68 1.22 16.57
CA GLU A 81 20.27 2.64 16.64
C GLU A 81 18.83 2.88 16.18
N HIS A 82 17.89 2.07 16.67
CA HIS A 82 16.50 2.09 16.21
C HIS A 82 15.80 3.43 16.49
N GLU A 83 16.02 4.01 17.67
CA GLU A 83 15.43 5.30 18.05
C GLU A 83 15.95 6.45 17.19
N LEU A 84 17.24 6.43 16.86
CA LEU A 84 17.86 7.43 15.98
C LEU A 84 17.29 7.35 14.57
N VAL A 85 17.06 6.13 14.04
CA VAL A 85 16.38 5.95 12.76
C VAL A 85 14.97 6.54 12.78
N GLN A 86 14.17 6.24 13.81
CA GLN A 86 12.83 6.79 13.95
C GLN A 86 12.83 8.31 14.15
N HIS A 87 13.84 8.86 14.83
CA HIS A 87 13.97 10.30 15.03
C HIS A 87 14.19 10.99 13.67
N VAL A 88 15.20 10.58 12.91
CA VAL A 88 15.51 11.16 11.59
C VAL A 88 14.34 11.00 10.62
N ALA A 89 13.71 9.83 10.58
CA ALA A 89 12.55 9.59 9.72
C ALA A 89 11.36 10.52 10.03
N ARG A 90 11.20 10.96 11.28
CA ARG A 90 10.11 11.88 11.67
C ARG A 90 10.45 13.35 11.48
N THR A 91 11.70 13.74 11.69
CA THR A 91 12.08 15.16 11.73
C THR A 91 12.72 15.63 10.43
N GLN A 92 13.44 14.76 9.72
CA GLN A 92 14.31 15.11 8.60
C GLN A 92 14.40 13.98 7.54
N ASN A 93 13.26 13.36 7.18
CA ASN A 93 13.24 12.13 6.35
C ASN A 93 13.89 12.28 4.97
N LEU A 94 13.87 13.48 4.39
CA LEU A 94 14.42 13.76 3.05
C LEU A 94 15.83 14.37 3.10
N ALA A 95 16.42 14.50 4.29
CA ALA A 95 17.71 15.15 4.46
C ALA A 95 18.88 14.29 3.97
N ARG A 96 19.90 14.97 3.47
CA ARG A 96 21.19 14.38 3.17
C ARG A 96 21.96 14.14 4.45
N VAL A 97 22.82 13.12 4.49
CA VAL A 97 23.68 12.83 5.66
C VAL A 97 24.47 14.05 6.13
N ARG A 98 24.90 14.91 5.20
CA ARG A 98 25.63 16.16 5.51
C ARG A 98 24.83 17.15 6.37
N GLU A 99 23.51 17.04 6.35
CA GLU A 99 22.57 17.90 7.07
C GLU A 99 22.13 17.29 8.41
N LEU A 100 22.50 16.03 8.67
CA LEU A 100 22.10 15.25 9.84
C LEU A 100 23.20 15.28 10.91
N CYS A 101 23.30 16.38 11.64
CA CYS A 101 24.28 16.54 12.73
C CYS A 101 24.14 15.47 13.82
N VAL A 102 22.93 14.94 14.03
CA VAL A 102 22.62 13.86 14.98
C VAL A 102 23.38 12.55 14.72
N LEU A 103 23.94 12.36 13.52
CA LEU A 103 24.71 11.16 13.19
C LEU A 103 26.18 11.24 13.62
N GLY A 104 26.65 12.41 14.08
CA GLY A 104 28.08 12.67 14.31
C GLY A 104 28.75 11.68 15.28
N GLU A 105 28.13 11.41 16.42
CA GLU A 105 28.68 10.48 17.42
C GLU A 105 28.72 9.04 16.90
N TRP A 106 27.66 8.59 16.24
CA TRP A 106 27.61 7.26 15.63
C TRP A 106 28.67 7.09 14.53
N LEU A 107 28.83 8.08 13.67
CA LEU A 107 29.86 8.08 12.62
C LEU A 107 31.26 7.98 13.23
N ALA A 108 31.56 8.77 14.26
CA ALA A 108 32.84 8.73 14.96
C ALA A 108 33.06 7.35 15.63
N HIS A 109 32.03 6.81 16.29
CA HIS A 109 32.09 5.50 16.94
C HIS A 109 32.46 4.38 15.97
N HIS A 110 31.91 4.42 14.76
CA HIS A 110 32.18 3.42 13.72
C HIS A 110 33.33 3.79 12.78
N GLY A 111 34.02 4.90 13.03
CA GLY A 111 35.14 5.36 12.22
C GLY A 111 34.77 5.68 10.78
N LEU A 112 33.55 6.18 10.53
CA LEU A 112 33.12 6.72 9.24
C LEU A 112 33.22 8.24 9.25
N THR A 113 33.66 8.82 8.14
CA THR A 113 33.54 10.27 7.93
C THR A 113 32.15 10.64 7.41
N VAL A 114 31.75 11.90 7.58
CA VAL A 114 30.51 12.43 6.99
C VAL A 114 30.51 12.27 5.46
N ASP A 115 31.66 12.43 4.80
CA ASP A 115 31.81 12.28 3.36
C ASP A 115 31.59 10.84 2.89
N GLU A 116 32.07 9.87 3.67
CA GLU A 116 31.88 8.45 3.41
C GLU A 116 30.42 8.04 3.60
N ALA A 117 29.79 8.49 4.68
CA ALA A 117 28.37 8.22 4.93
C ALA A 117 27.48 8.91 3.90
N ALA A 118 27.82 10.12 3.46
CA ALA A 118 27.13 10.80 2.36
C ALA A 118 27.31 10.07 1.02
N ARG A 119 28.45 9.40 0.79
CA ARG A 119 28.66 8.55 -0.39
C ARG A 119 27.88 7.23 -0.31
N ILE A 120 27.63 6.72 0.89
CA ILE A 120 26.78 5.54 1.11
C ILE A 120 25.31 5.87 0.88
N GLN A 121 24.87 7.11 1.11
CA GLN A 121 23.48 7.51 0.95
C GLN A 121 23.10 7.68 -0.54
N PRO A 122 22.18 6.84 -1.08
CA PRO A 122 21.65 7.06 -2.41
C PRO A 122 20.56 8.15 -2.37
N ALA A 123 20.38 8.80 -3.52
CA ALA A 123 19.10 9.45 -3.86
C ALA A 123 18.26 8.45 -4.66
N TYR A 124 16.93 8.54 -4.55
CA TYR A 124 16.00 7.64 -5.23
C TYR A 124 15.08 8.47 -6.14
N GLN A 125 14.91 8.02 -7.39
CA GLN A 125 13.97 8.64 -8.31
C GLN A 125 12.54 8.19 -7.99
N ALA A 126 11.57 9.12 -8.09
CA ALA A 126 10.17 8.76 -8.05
C ALA A 126 9.80 8.00 -9.32
N HIS A 127 9.65 6.68 -9.19
CA HIS A 127 9.19 5.82 -10.27
C HIS A 127 7.90 5.13 -9.83
N LEU A 128 6.83 5.91 -9.78
CA LEU A 128 5.47 5.39 -9.73
C LEU A 128 4.95 5.33 -11.17
N GLU A 129 4.90 4.14 -11.75
CA GLU A 129 4.26 3.94 -13.06
C GLU A 129 2.80 3.54 -12.82
N PRO A 130 1.82 4.41 -13.16
CA PRO A 130 0.42 4.04 -13.09
C PRO A 130 0.07 3.12 -14.27
N ASP A 131 -0.44 1.93 -13.95
CA ASP A 131 -0.98 0.98 -14.92
C ASP A 131 -2.51 0.93 -14.77
N TRP A 132 -3.23 1.14 -15.86
CA TRP A 132 -4.68 1.12 -15.87
C TRP A 132 -5.18 -0.18 -16.49
N ARG A 133 -5.90 -0.98 -15.70
CA ARG A 133 -6.46 -2.25 -16.16
C ARG A 133 -7.98 -2.25 -16.07
N PRO A 134 -8.68 -2.83 -17.05
CA PRO A 134 -10.08 -3.17 -16.86
C PRO A 134 -10.20 -4.16 -15.70
N THR A 135 -11.31 -4.08 -14.97
CA THR A 135 -11.63 -5.05 -13.92
C THR A 135 -13.12 -5.35 -13.95
N VAL A 136 -13.47 -6.62 -13.84
CA VAL A 136 -14.86 -7.09 -13.80
C VAL A 136 -15.00 -8.07 -12.65
N ALA A 137 -16.13 -8.02 -11.94
CA ALA A 137 -16.45 -8.98 -10.90
C ALA A 137 -17.90 -9.42 -10.97
N ALA A 138 -18.17 -10.70 -10.77
CA ALA A 138 -19.50 -11.19 -10.43
C ALA A 138 -19.60 -11.24 -8.91
N ILE A 139 -20.71 -10.75 -8.36
CA ILE A 139 -20.94 -10.64 -6.92
C ILE A 139 -22.28 -11.24 -6.53
N ALA A 140 -22.35 -11.89 -5.39
CA ALA A 140 -23.57 -12.37 -4.78
C ALA A 140 -23.47 -12.26 -3.26
N GLY A 141 -24.55 -11.88 -2.59
CA GLY A 141 -24.51 -11.62 -1.16
C GLY A 141 -25.85 -11.73 -0.49
N ALA A 142 -25.81 -11.73 0.84
CA ALA A 142 -26.97 -11.68 1.68
C ALA A 142 -26.78 -10.59 2.74
N GLN A 143 -27.81 -9.79 2.95
CA GLN A 143 -27.84 -8.71 3.92
C GLN A 143 -29.07 -8.84 4.80
N VAL A 144 -28.92 -8.40 6.05
CA VAL A 144 -30.03 -8.23 6.98
C VAL A 144 -30.07 -6.76 7.35
N GLY A 145 -31.27 -6.21 7.38
CA GLY A 145 -31.45 -4.80 7.65
C GLY A 145 -32.79 -4.49 8.27
N ARG A 146 -33.00 -3.21 8.50
CA ARG A 146 -34.25 -2.68 9.01
C ARG A 146 -34.63 -1.43 8.23
N THR A 147 -35.90 -1.34 7.89
CA THR A 147 -36.54 -0.12 7.39
C THR A 147 -37.46 0.41 8.50
N GLU A 148 -37.46 1.73 8.70
CA GLU A 148 -38.14 2.39 9.83
C GLU A 148 -39.61 1.94 10.01
N ASP A 149 -40.37 1.87 8.92
CA ASP A 149 -41.81 1.56 8.94
C ASP A 149 -42.14 0.09 8.63
N ILE A 150 -41.20 -0.63 8.02
CA ILE A 150 -41.42 -1.99 7.51
C ILE A 150 -40.89 -3.05 8.49
N GLY A 151 -39.89 -2.71 9.30
CA GLY A 151 -39.25 -3.62 10.24
C GLY A 151 -38.05 -4.36 9.64
N TRP A 152 -37.79 -5.57 10.13
CA TRP A 152 -36.64 -6.37 9.70
C TRP A 152 -36.86 -6.97 8.32
N GLU A 153 -35.81 -6.98 7.51
CA GLU A 153 -35.81 -7.57 6.18
C GLU A 153 -34.51 -8.34 5.92
N THR A 154 -34.63 -9.36 5.07
CA THR A 154 -33.51 -10.12 4.54
C THR A 154 -33.48 -9.91 3.04
N VAL A 155 -32.28 -9.61 2.53
CA VAL A 155 -32.07 -9.31 1.12
C VAL A 155 -31.00 -10.25 0.59
N VAL A 156 -31.27 -10.87 -0.55
CA VAL A 156 -30.27 -11.58 -1.33
C VAL A 156 -30.03 -10.82 -2.61
N ALA A 157 -28.77 -10.62 -2.98
CA ALA A 157 -28.40 -9.84 -4.15
C ALA A 157 -27.46 -10.65 -5.04
N ALA A 158 -27.64 -10.54 -6.36
CA ALA A 158 -26.70 -11.02 -7.35
C ALA A 158 -26.45 -9.93 -8.39
N GLY A 159 -25.20 -9.73 -8.78
CA GLY A 159 -24.81 -8.58 -9.57
C GLY A 159 -23.45 -8.69 -10.22
N VAL A 160 -23.06 -7.60 -10.88
CA VAL A 160 -21.78 -7.44 -11.54
C VAL A 160 -21.19 -6.07 -11.23
N ARG A 161 -19.86 -6.01 -11.13
CA ARG A 161 -19.07 -4.79 -11.13
C ARG A 161 -18.21 -4.75 -12.37
N ALA A 162 -18.08 -3.59 -12.99
CA ALA A 162 -17.16 -3.38 -14.09
C ALA A 162 -16.57 -1.97 -14.03
N GLY A 163 -15.29 -1.83 -14.34
CA GLY A 163 -14.64 -0.53 -14.34
C GLY A 163 -13.16 -0.58 -14.64
N LEU A 164 -12.46 0.43 -14.14
CA LEU A 164 -11.02 0.62 -14.34
C LEU A 164 -10.31 0.61 -12.99
N ARG A 165 -9.18 -0.08 -12.95
CA ARG A 165 -8.27 -0.13 -11.82
C ARG A 165 -6.96 0.54 -12.19
N ARG A 166 -6.58 1.55 -11.41
CA ARG A 166 -5.27 2.17 -11.41
C ARG A 166 -4.38 1.45 -10.41
N ASN A 167 -3.47 0.63 -10.91
CA ASN A 167 -2.40 0.03 -10.14
C ASN A 167 -1.19 0.96 -10.16
N VAL A 168 -0.48 1.06 -9.05
CA VAL A 168 0.79 1.77 -9.01
C VAL A 168 1.88 0.74 -8.74
N HIS A 169 2.80 0.57 -9.68
CA HIS A 169 3.90 -0.39 -9.58
C HIS A 169 5.22 0.32 -9.37
N GLY A 170 6.17 -0.38 -8.75
CA GLY A 170 7.56 0.05 -8.69
C GLY A 170 8.40 -0.74 -9.63
N ASN A 171 9.33 -0.05 -10.26
CA ASN A 171 10.30 -0.64 -11.14
C ASN A 171 11.41 -1.34 -10.32
N ASP A 172 11.06 -2.39 -9.58
CA ASP A 172 12.02 -3.42 -9.22
C ASP A 172 12.07 -4.46 -10.35
N ASP A 173 13.25 -5.03 -10.62
CA ASP A 173 13.45 -5.99 -11.71
C ASP A 173 12.69 -7.34 -11.46
N ARG A 174 11.81 -7.39 -10.45
CA ARG A 174 10.99 -8.55 -10.06
C ARG A 174 9.48 -8.36 -10.29
N GLY A 175 9.03 -7.17 -10.72
CA GLY A 175 7.65 -6.92 -11.14
C GLY A 175 6.58 -7.16 -10.07
N ASN A 176 6.96 -7.24 -8.78
CA ASN A 176 6.09 -7.76 -7.72
C ASN A 176 5.68 -6.72 -6.67
N SER A 177 6.23 -5.51 -6.69
CA SER A 177 5.86 -4.46 -5.73
C SER A 177 4.71 -3.60 -6.27
N GLN A 178 3.45 -4.06 -6.13
CA GLN A 178 2.29 -3.15 -6.23
C GLN A 178 2.23 -2.28 -4.96
N TYR A 179 2.20 -0.96 -5.10
CA TYR A 179 2.12 -0.01 -3.99
C TYR A 179 0.73 0.12 -3.40
N GLY A 180 -0.27 -0.17 -4.23
CA GLY A 180 -1.67 0.00 -3.92
C GLY A 180 -2.44 0.17 -5.21
N SER A 181 -3.75 0.09 -5.11
CA SER A 181 -4.60 0.32 -6.27
C SER A 181 -5.87 1.04 -5.90
N TRP A 182 -6.39 1.77 -6.88
CA TRP A 182 -7.70 2.37 -6.84
C TRP A 182 -8.52 1.78 -7.97
N ALA A 183 -9.73 1.32 -7.70
CA ALA A 183 -10.67 0.92 -8.74
C ALA A 183 -11.93 1.77 -8.67
N LEU A 184 -12.34 2.30 -9.82
CA LEU A 184 -13.60 2.97 -10.01
C LEU A 184 -14.49 2.07 -10.87
N MET A 185 -15.61 1.63 -10.33
CA MET A 185 -16.50 0.66 -10.96
C MET A 185 -17.95 1.13 -10.91
N GLY A 186 -18.71 0.78 -11.94
CA GLY A 186 -20.16 0.70 -11.83
C GLY A 186 -20.56 -0.66 -11.29
N GLU A 187 -21.51 -0.69 -10.36
CA GLU A 187 -22.16 -1.90 -9.87
C GLU A 187 -23.61 -1.92 -10.32
N TYR A 188 -24.06 -3.08 -10.81
CA TYR A 188 -25.47 -3.41 -10.95
C TYR A 188 -25.75 -4.69 -10.16
N ALA A 189 -26.76 -4.68 -9.31
CA ALA A 189 -27.23 -5.85 -8.60
C ALA A 189 -28.76 -5.94 -8.67
N ARG A 190 -29.27 -7.16 -8.82
CA ARG A 190 -30.68 -7.44 -8.60
C ARG A 190 -30.84 -7.92 -7.16
N GLU A 191 -31.63 -7.19 -6.39
CA GLU A 191 -31.91 -7.48 -4.99
C GLU A 191 -33.28 -8.12 -4.85
N ALA A 192 -33.37 -9.29 -4.23
CA ALA A 192 -34.63 -9.90 -3.83
C ALA A 192 -34.80 -9.71 -2.33
N VAL A 193 -35.83 -8.95 -1.95
CA VAL A 193 -36.27 -8.79 -0.57
C VAL A 193 -37.21 -9.96 -0.28
N ILE A 194 -36.81 -10.83 0.65
CA ILE A 194 -37.56 -12.04 0.97
C ILE A 194 -38.99 -11.67 1.38
N GLU A 195 -39.97 -12.33 0.79
CA GLU A 195 -41.42 -12.12 1.00
C GLU A 195 -41.99 -10.77 0.54
N ARG A 196 -41.22 -9.92 -0.16
CA ARG A 196 -41.67 -8.57 -0.56
C ARG A 196 -41.56 -8.27 -2.03
N GLY A 197 -40.51 -8.70 -2.70
CA GLY A 197 -40.32 -8.41 -4.12
C GLY A 197 -38.86 -8.30 -4.53
N ALA A 198 -38.61 -7.67 -5.67
CA ALA A 198 -37.26 -7.46 -6.16
C ALA A 198 -37.05 -6.02 -6.66
N ALA A 199 -35.86 -5.48 -6.38
CA ALA A 199 -35.42 -4.18 -6.86
C ALA A 199 -34.10 -4.27 -7.64
N HIS A 200 -33.84 -3.23 -8.42
CA HIS A 200 -32.58 -3.05 -9.11
C HIS A 200 -31.72 -2.03 -8.36
N ARG A 201 -30.49 -2.42 -8.01
CA ARG A 201 -29.52 -1.53 -7.39
C ARG A 201 -28.44 -1.15 -8.37
N LEU A 202 -28.19 0.15 -8.48
CA LEU A 202 -27.08 0.73 -9.21
C LEU A 202 -26.14 1.44 -8.24
N SER A 203 -24.84 1.33 -8.45
CA SER A 203 -23.86 2.03 -7.58
C SER A 203 -22.64 2.48 -8.35
N VAL A 204 -22.00 3.53 -7.84
CA VAL A 204 -20.62 3.86 -8.19
C VAL A 204 -19.76 3.41 -7.02
N VAL A 205 -18.78 2.57 -7.29
CA VAL A 205 -17.92 1.96 -6.27
C VAL A 205 -16.50 2.46 -6.45
N LEU A 206 -15.99 3.16 -5.44
CA LEU A 206 -14.58 3.42 -5.28
C LEU A 206 -13.99 2.36 -4.34
N GLN A 207 -13.07 1.56 -4.84
CA GLN A 207 -12.34 0.57 -4.08
C GLN A 207 -10.89 1.02 -3.93
N TRP A 208 -10.37 0.97 -2.70
CA TRP A 208 -9.01 1.35 -2.37
C TRP A 208 -8.26 0.20 -1.69
N GLU A 209 -7.09 -0.08 -2.22
CA GLU A 209 -6.15 -1.06 -1.71
C GLU A 209 -4.88 -0.37 -1.20
N PRO A 210 -4.68 -0.29 0.12
CA PRO A 210 -3.59 0.49 0.70
C PRO A 210 -2.21 -0.17 0.56
N ILE A 211 -2.14 -1.49 0.37
CA ILE A 211 -0.88 -2.25 0.30
C ILE A 211 -1.02 -3.31 -0.79
N GLY A 212 -0.15 -3.29 -1.81
CA GLY A 212 -0.18 -4.25 -2.93
C GLY A 212 0.84 -5.39 -2.83
N ASN A 213 1.48 -5.58 -1.67
CA ASN A 213 2.55 -6.56 -1.50
C ASN A 213 2.18 -7.68 -0.51
N MET A 214 1.07 -8.37 -0.77
CA MET A 214 0.76 -9.63 -0.10
C MET A 214 0.55 -10.68 -1.18
N ASP A 215 1.45 -11.67 -1.21
CA ASP A 215 1.65 -12.57 -2.34
C ASP A 215 0.42 -13.39 -2.77
N ASP A 216 -0.66 -13.44 -1.98
CA ASP A 216 -1.88 -14.18 -2.34
C ASP A 216 -3.20 -13.55 -1.89
N ALA A 217 -3.19 -12.53 -1.05
CA ALA A 217 -4.39 -12.08 -0.35
C ALA A 217 -4.33 -10.60 0.01
N GLN A 218 -5.39 -9.82 -0.22
CA GLN A 218 -5.33 -8.36 -0.12
C GLN A 218 -6.59 -7.75 0.49
N TRP A 219 -6.41 -6.93 1.52
CA TRP A 219 -7.48 -6.12 2.13
C TRP A 219 -7.75 -4.85 1.32
N TYR A 220 -9.01 -4.45 1.27
CA TYR A 220 -9.43 -3.20 0.63
C TYR A 220 -10.62 -2.58 1.34
N LEU A 221 -10.78 -1.28 1.16
CA LEU A 221 -11.97 -0.53 1.52
C LEU A 221 -12.76 -0.24 0.26
N LEU A 222 -14.08 -0.23 0.36
CA LEU A 222 -14.96 0.17 -0.72
C LEU A 222 -16.04 1.12 -0.22
N GLY A 223 -16.51 1.98 -1.10
CA GLY A 223 -17.68 2.80 -0.82
C GLY A 223 -18.13 3.63 -2.01
N GLY A 224 -19.31 4.21 -1.86
CA GLY A 224 -19.84 5.14 -2.84
C GLY A 224 -21.36 5.27 -2.82
N PRO A 225 -21.92 6.09 -3.72
CA PRO A 225 -23.35 6.32 -3.80
C PRO A 225 -24.08 5.11 -4.37
N VAL A 226 -25.32 4.94 -3.93
CA VAL A 226 -26.22 3.86 -4.34
C VAL A 226 -27.56 4.45 -4.74
N TRP A 227 -28.15 3.87 -5.78
CA TRP A 227 -29.53 4.12 -6.20
C TRP A 227 -30.28 2.80 -6.23
N SER A 228 -31.45 2.77 -5.61
CA SER A 228 -32.43 1.71 -5.81
C SER A 228 -33.44 2.19 -6.83
N LEU A 229 -33.74 1.34 -7.81
CA LEU A 229 -34.76 1.54 -8.82
C LEU A 229 -35.81 0.47 -8.65
N ASP A 230 -37.06 0.93 -8.71
CA ASP A 230 -38.23 0.08 -8.54
C ASP A 230 -38.25 -1.05 -9.56
N GLY A 231 -38.67 -2.23 -9.11
CA GLY A 231 -38.73 -3.46 -9.90
C GLY A 231 -40.15 -4.00 -9.94
N ASP A 232 -40.34 -5.22 -9.44
CA ASP A 232 -41.66 -5.86 -9.33
C ASP A 232 -42.07 -5.87 -7.84
N ASP A 233 -43.19 -5.20 -7.53
CA ASP A 233 -43.80 -4.96 -6.20
C ASP A 233 -42.87 -4.37 -5.10
N GLU A 234 -43.23 -3.17 -4.61
CA GLU A 234 -42.58 -2.33 -3.57
C GLU A 234 -41.18 -2.76 -3.08
N PRO A 235 -40.12 -2.30 -3.78
CA PRO A 235 -39.28 -1.31 -3.13
C PRO A 235 -39.06 -0.11 -4.06
N GLY A 236 -39.71 1.01 -3.74
CA GLY A 236 -39.66 2.23 -4.55
C GLY A 236 -38.24 2.80 -4.72
N SER A 237 -38.13 3.75 -5.65
CA SER A 237 -36.85 4.38 -5.98
C SER A 237 -36.22 5.09 -4.77
N GLY A 238 -34.90 4.95 -4.59
CA GLY A 238 -34.17 5.50 -3.45
C GLY A 238 -32.74 5.90 -3.77
N PHE A 239 -32.16 6.67 -2.85
CA PHE A 239 -30.77 7.09 -2.91
C PHE A 239 -30.09 6.91 -1.56
N GLY A 240 -28.81 6.53 -1.60
CA GLY A 240 -28.06 6.20 -0.41
C GLY A 240 -26.57 6.10 -0.64
N ALA A 241 -25.90 5.44 0.30
CA ALA A 241 -24.49 5.16 0.23
C ALA A 241 -24.19 3.77 0.77
N GLN A 242 -23.09 3.21 0.27
CA GLN A 242 -22.52 1.98 0.78
C GLN A 242 -21.09 2.20 1.24
N LEU A 243 -20.70 1.40 2.24
CA LEU A 243 -19.34 1.31 2.75
C LEU A 243 -19.05 -0.14 3.09
N GLY A 244 -17.82 -0.59 2.86
CA GLY A 244 -17.44 -1.95 3.18
C GLY A 244 -15.94 -2.13 3.31
N VAL A 245 -15.58 -3.27 3.91
CA VAL A 245 -14.23 -3.79 3.94
C VAL A 245 -14.25 -5.15 3.24
N GLY A 246 -13.27 -5.39 2.40
CA GLY A 246 -13.18 -6.61 1.64
C GLY A 246 -11.79 -7.21 1.67
N PHE A 247 -11.75 -8.49 1.31
CA PHE A 247 -10.55 -9.29 1.18
C PHE A 247 -10.61 -10.06 -0.13
N SER A 248 -9.54 -10.00 -0.92
CA SER A 248 -9.46 -10.68 -2.22
C SER A 248 -8.27 -11.64 -2.33
N PHE A 249 -8.46 -12.76 -3.01
CA PHE A 249 -7.42 -13.74 -3.35
C PHE A 249 -7.19 -13.73 -4.86
N ARG A 250 -6.03 -13.24 -5.34
CA ARG A 250 -5.83 -12.95 -6.78
C ARG A 250 -5.08 -14.01 -7.58
N ARG A 251 -4.18 -14.78 -6.97
CA ARG A 251 -3.36 -15.79 -7.67
C ARG A 251 -4.00 -17.19 -7.72
N ARG A 252 -5.31 -17.30 -7.43
CA ARG A 252 -6.05 -18.57 -7.51
C ARG A 252 -6.64 -18.77 -8.91
N ALA A 253 -6.91 -20.04 -9.26
CA ALA A 253 -7.58 -20.40 -10.52
C ALA A 253 -8.94 -19.70 -10.69
N LEU A 254 -9.58 -19.34 -9.58
CA LEU A 254 -10.72 -18.44 -9.51
C LEU A 254 -10.39 -17.35 -8.48
N PRO A 255 -10.12 -16.09 -8.92
CA PRO A 255 -9.87 -15.01 -7.99
C PRO A 255 -11.14 -14.70 -7.20
N LEU A 256 -11.10 -14.87 -5.88
CA LEU A 256 -12.27 -14.73 -5.01
C LEU A 256 -12.20 -13.45 -4.20
N LEU A 257 -13.34 -12.81 -3.96
CA LEU A 257 -13.50 -11.72 -3.01
C LEU A 257 -14.53 -12.07 -1.93
N ILE A 258 -14.31 -11.53 -0.74
CA ILE A 258 -15.20 -11.62 0.43
C ILE A 258 -15.32 -10.22 1.03
N GLU A 259 -16.53 -9.72 1.17
CA GLU A 259 -16.83 -8.36 1.61
C GLU A 259 -17.82 -8.39 2.76
N LEU A 260 -17.56 -7.56 3.76
CA LEU A 260 -18.56 -7.11 4.72
C LEU A 260 -18.93 -5.68 4.33
N ASN A 261 -20.18 -5.46 3.93
CA ASN A 261 -20.66 -4.15 3.52
C ASN A 261 -21.93 -3.75 4.26
N GLY A 262 -22.11 -2.44 4.39
CA GLY A 262 -23.31 -1.81 4.87
C GLY A 262 -23.85 -0.84 3.81
N VAL A 263 -25.17 -0.78 3.69
CA VAL A 263 -25.90 0.11 2.79
C VAL A 263 -26.92 0.87 3.62
N SER A 264 -27.00 2.18 3.43
CA SER A 264 -28.09 3.00 3.95
C SER A 264 -28.72 3.80 2.82
N GLU A 265 -30.03 3.70 2.69
CA GLU A 265 -30.81 4.32 1.62
C GLU A 265 -32.03 5.02 2.19
N ARG A 266 -32.45 6.10 1.53
CA ARG A 266 -33.74 6.73 1.74
C ARG A 266 -34.67 6.37 0.58
N GLN A 267 -35.80 5.71 0.88
CA GLN A 267 -36.81 5.26 -0.08
C GLN A 267 -38.19 5.75 0.39
N ALA A 268 -38.92 6.46 -0.49
CA ALA A 268 -40.29 6.92 -0.23
C ALA A 268 -40.53 7.65 1.13
N GLY A 269 -39.49 8.25 1.72
CA GLY A 269 -39.56 8.95 3.01
C GLY A 269 -39.02 8.16 4.22
N PHE A 270 -38.74 6.87 4.06
CA PHE A 270 -38.16 6.01 5.10
C PHE A 270 -36.67 5.82 4.92
N VAL A 271 -35.96 5.60 6.03
CA VAL A 271 -34.57 5.15 6.01
C VAL A 271 -34.52 3.63 6.14
N THR A 272 -33.77 3.01 5.24
CA THR A 272 -33.40 1.61 5.26
C THR A 272 -31.91 1.49 5.55
N ALA A 273 -31.53 0.63 6.48
CA ALA A 273 -30.14 0.30 6.77
C ALA A 273 -29.94 -1.21 6.76
N ARG A 274 -29.00 -1.69 5.94
CA ARG A 274 -28.68 -3.10 5.73
C ARG A 274 -27.19 -3.34 5.94
N ALA A 275 -26.84 -4.50 6.46
CA ALA A 275 -25.45 -4.95 6.49
C ALA A 275 -25.38 -6.44 6.20
N GLY A 276 -24.28 -6.89 5.59
CA GLY A 276 -24.12 -8.31 5.30
C GLY A 276 -22.86 -8.66 4.56
N LEU A 277 -22.87 -9.89 4.06
CA LEU A 277 -21.73 -10.50 3.41
C LEU A 277 -21.97 -10.56 1.91
N GLN A 278 -20.93 -10.25 1.16
CA GLN A 278 -20.90 -10.39 -0.29
C GLN A 278 -19.67 -11.20 -0.68
N LEU A 279 -19.89 -12.14 -1.59
CA LEU A 279 -18.87 -12.99 -2.17
C LEU A 279 -18.80 -12.70 -3.66
N GLY A 280 -17.64 -12.86 -4.26
CA GLY A 280 -17.53 -12.63 -5.70
C GLY A 280 -16.31 -13.28 -6.31
N ALA A 281 -16.28 -13.24 -7.64
CA ALA A 281 -15.14 -13.64 -8.44
C ALA A 281 -14.72 -12.49 -9.36
N VAL A 282 -13.41 -12.25 -9.49
CA VAL A 282 -12.83 -11.12 -10.23
C VAL A 282 -12.04 -11.60 -11.44
N TRP A 283 -12.11 -10.86 -12.54
CA TRP A 283 -11.35 -11.07 -13.78
C TRP A 283 -10.77 -9.76 -14.32
#